data_AF-A0A9J8CGR5-F1
#
_entry.id   AF-A0A9J8CGR5-F1
#
_cell.length_a   1.000
_cell.length_b   1.000
_cell.length_c   1.000
_cell.angle_alpha   90.00
_cell.angle_beta   90.00
_cell.angle_gamma   90.00
#
_symmetry.space_group_name_H-M   'P 1'
#
loop_
_entity.id
_entity.type
_entity.pdbx_description
1 polymer ?
#
loop_
_entity_poly.entity_id
_entity_poly.type
_entity_poly.pdbx_seq_one_letter_code
_entity_poly.pdbx_strand_id
1 'polypeptide(L)' 'MSKKAPRAALKLHMKKNTNIRIGKNADLMAQLNLLVVLHRLAEESRVKAFEEKSATIKVHHIRAVAKKLLKSTRG' A
#
# COMPACT_ATOMS: atom_id res chain seq x y z
N MET A 1 -11.57 -8.92 -8.40
CA MET A 1 -11.44 -7.91 -7.32
C MET A 1 -12.42 -6.77 -7.59
N SER A 2 -13.12 -6.29 -6.57
CA SER A 2 -13.98 -5.10 -6.72
C SER A 2 -13.14 -3.90 -7.15
N LYS A 3 -13.54 -3.23 -8.25
CA LYS A 3 -12.85 -2.04 -8.77
C LYS A 3 -13.24 -0.74 -8.04
N LYS A 4 -14.20 -0.80 -7.10
CA LYS A 4 -14.70 0.38 -6.39
C LYS A 4 -13.79 0.73 -5.21
N ALA A 5 -13.40 1.99 -5.12
CA ALA A 5 -12.62 2.51 -4.01
C ALA A 5 -13.48 2.57 -2.71
N PRO A 6 -12.95 2.15 -1.55
CA PRO A 6 -13.65 2.20 -0.27
C PRO A 6 -13.61 3.62 0.33
N ARG A 7 -14.32 4.56 -0.29
CA ARG A 7 -14.24 6.02 0.00
C ARG A 7 -14.45 6.38 1.47
N ALA A 8 -15.40 5.74 2.15
CA ALA A 8 -15.69 5.99 3.56
C ALA A 8 -14.51 5.59 4.47
N ALA A 9 -13.93 4.41 4.23
CA ALA A 9 -12.79 3.91 4.99
C ALA A 9 -11.54 4.78 4.76
N LEU A 10 -11.29 5.21 3.53
CA LEU A 10 -10.19 6.12 3.20
C LEU A 10 -10.30 7.44 3.96
N LYS A 11 -11.47 8.08 3.92
CA LYS A 11 -11.71 9.35 4.64
C LYS A 11 -11.56 9.17 6.15
N LEU A 12 -12.01 8.05 6.71
CA LEU A 12 -11.83 7.73 8.12
C LEU A 12 -10.34 7.61 8.48
N HIS A 13 -9.55 6.89 7.70
CA HIS A 13 -8.11 6.71 7.96
C HIS A 13 -7.32 8.00 7.79
N MET A 14 -7.63 8.81 6.78
CA MET A 14 -6.99 10.12 6.57
C MET A 14 -7.23 11.08 7.74
N LYS A 15 -8.39 11.02 8.40
CA LYS A 15 -8.75 11.87 9.54
C LYS A 15 -8.39 11.31 10.90
N LYS A 16 -8.07 10.01 11.01
CA LYS A 16 -7.92 9.31 12.30
C LYS A 16 -6.98 10.03 13.27
N ASN A 17 -5.91 10.65 12.76
CA ASN A 17 -4.87 11.30 13.57
C ASN A 17 -4.66 12.78 13.21
N THR A 18 -5.56 13.40 12.45
CA THR A 18 -5.36 14.79 11.98
C THR A 18 -6.67 15.55 11.83
N ASN A 19 -6.67 16.83 12.23
CA ASN A 19 -7.77 17.76 12.00
C ASN A 19 -7.67 18.40 10.59
N ILE A 20 -7.64 17.56 9.55
CA ILE A 20 -7.59 18.03 8.15
C ILE A 20 -8.95 17.98 7.47
N ARG A 21 -9.19 18.96 6.58
CA ARG A 21 -10.28 18.91 5.61
C ARG A 21 -9.82 18.17 4.36
N ILE A 22 -10.54 17.11 4.00
CA ILE A 22 -10.28 16.37 2.75
C ILE A 22 -11.00 17.07 1.61
N GLY A 23 -10.24 17.54 0.61
CA GLY A 23 -10.79 18.14 -0.60
C GLY A 23 -11.66 17.17 -1.41
N LYS A 24 -12.48 17.69 -2.32
CA LYS A 24 -13.33 16.87 -3.20
C LYS A 24 -12.45 15.87 -3.98
N ASN A 25 -12.80 14.59 -3.93
CA ASN A 25 -12.11 13.49 -4.60
C ASN A 25 -10.64 13.26 -4.19
N ALA A 26 -10.09 13.97 -3.19
CA ALA A 26 -8.74 13.71 -2.69
C ALA A 26 -8.59 12.30 -2.09
N ASP A 27 -9.71 11.70 -1.65
CA ASP A 27 -9.76 10.29 -1.24
C ASP A 27 -9.38 9.32 -2.37
N LEU A 28 -9.67 9.67 -3.63
CA LEU A 28 -9.30 8.83 -4.78
C LEU A 28 -7.80 8.91 -5.09
N MET A 29 -7.17 10.06 -4.85
CA MET A 29 -5.71 10.17 -4.96
C MET A 29 -5.01 9.35 -3.88
N ALA A 30 -5.52 9.37 -2.65
CA ALA A 30 -5.03 8.51 -1.57
C ALA A 30 -5.21 7.02 -1.91
N GLN A 31 -6.34 6.64 -2.52
CA GLN A 31 -6.55 5.26 -3.02
C GLN A 31 -5.53 4.89 -4.10
N LEU A 32 -5.27 5.78 -5.07
CA LEU A 32 -4.28 5.52 -6.12
C LEU A 32 -2.89 5.31 -5.52
N ASN A 33 -2.48 6.18 -4.59
CA ASN A 33 -1.20 6.03 -3.89
C ASN A 33 -1.12 4.68 -3.16
N LEU A 34 -2.17 4.29 -2.44
CA LEU A 34 -2.23 2.98 -1.78
C LEU A 34 -2.09 1.82 -2.79
N LEU A 35 -2.78 1.89 -3.93
CA LEU A 35 -2.68 0.86 -4.98
C LEU A 35 -1.26 0.77 -5.56
N VAL A 36 -0.61 1.90 -5.82
CA VAL A 36 0.77 1.92 -6.33
C VAL A 36 1.74 1.33 -5.31
N VAL A 37 1.57 1.64 -4.02
CA VAL A 37 2.41 1.07 -2.94
C VAL A 37 2.18 -0.45 -2.83
N LEU A 38 0.93 -0.90 -2.85
CA LEU A 38 0.62 -2.34 -2.80
C LEU A 38 1.15 -3.09 -4.03
N HIS A 39 1.06 -2.49 -5.22
CA HIS A 39 1.63 -3.06 -6.44
C HIS A 39 3.15 -3.23 -6.31
N ARG A 40 3.88 -2.18 -5.89
CA ARG A 40 5.32 -2.26 -5.65
C ARG A 40 5.67 -3.31 -4.59
N LEU A 41 4.92 -3.36 -3.50
CA LEU A 41 5.12 -4.36 -2.44
C LEU A 41 4.96 -5.78 -2.98
N ALA A 42 3.93 -6.03 -3.78
CA ALA A 42 3.66 -7.33 -4.38
C ALA A 42 4.79 -7.76 -5.34
N GLU A 43 5.22 -6.86 -6.21
CA GLU A 43 6.30 -7.11 -7.17
C GLU A 43 7.62 -7.41 -6.47
N GLU A 44 8.04 -6.55 -5.53
CA GLU A 44 9.29 -6.75 -4.80
C GLU A 44 9.23 -7.99 -3.89
N SER A 45 8.08 -8.30 -3.29
CA SER A 45 7.91 -9.52 -2.47
C SER A 45 7.94 -10.79 -3.33
N ARG A 46 7.43 -10.71 -4.57
CA ARG A 46 7.50 -11.82 -5.54
C ARG A 46 8.95 -12.08 -5.96
N VAL A 47 9.72 -11.04 -6.24
CA VAL A 47 11.17 -11.15 -6.53
C VAL A 47 11.89 -11.78 -5.34
N LYS A 48 11.60 -11.33 -4.11
CA LYS A 48 12.21 -11.89 -2.89
C LYS A 48 11.89 -13.38 -2.71
N ALA A 49 10.63 -13.78 -2.93
CA ALA A 49 10.23 -15.18 -2.89
C ALA A 49 10.97 -16.02 -3.93
N PHE A 50 11.15 -15.48 -5.14
CA PHE A 50 11.88 -16.14 -6.22
C PHE A 50 13.36 -16.31 -5.90
N GLU A 51 14.02 -15.28 -5.37
CA GLU A 51 15.43 -15.35 -4.90
C GLU A 51 15.64 -16.46 -3.86
N GLU A 52 14.65 -16.66 -2.98
CA GLU A 52 14.67 -17.69 -1.94
C GLU A 52 14.14 -19.06 -2.41
N LYS A 53 13.90 -19.22 -3.73
CA LYS A 53 13.35 -20.44 -4.34
C LYS A 53 12.02 -20.88 -3.71
N SER A 54 11.23 -19.91 -3.25
CA SER A 54 9.93 -20.15 -2.62
C SER A 54 8.81 -20.07 -3.66
N ALA A 55 7.98 -21.11 -3.73
CA ALA A 55 6.83 -21.14 -4.63
C ALA A 55 5.70 -20.15 -4.24
N THR A 56 5.68 -19.67 -2.99
CA THR A 56 4.66 -18.77 -2.48
C THR A 56 5.26 -17.58 -1.75
N ILE A 57 4.56 -16.44 -1.76
CA ILE A 57 4.96 -15.27 -0.96
C ILE A 57 4.60 -15.54 0.51
N LYS A 58 5.63 -15.62 1.35
CA LYS A 58 5.51 -15.80 2.79
C LYS A 58 5.68 -14.48 3.52
N VAL A 59 5.27 -14.46 4.79
CA VAL A 59 5.28 -13.26 5.64
C VAL A 59 6.67 -12.62 5.73
N HIS A 60 7.73 -13.42 5.79
CA HIS A 60 9.09 -12.90 5.92
C HIS A 60 9.57 -12.19 4.64
N HIS A 61 9.17 -12.63 3.44
CA HIS A 61 9.46 -11.93 2.18
C HIS A 61 8.83 -10.52 2.22
N ILE A 62 7.56 -10.43 2.61
CA ILE A 62 6.83 -9.15 2.71
C ILE A 62 7.50 -8.25 3.76
N ARG A 63 7.84 -8.78 4.93
CA ARG A 63 8.47 -8.01 6.01
C ARG A 63 9.84 -7.46 5.60
N ALA A 64 10.63 -8.23 4.85
CA ALA A 64 11.93 -7.79 4.34
C ALA A 64 11.80 -6.60 3.38
N VAL A 65 10.81 -6.64 2.49
CA VAL A 65 10.56 -5.58 1.50
C VAL A 65 9.88 -4.36 2.11
N ALA A 66 8.86 -4.57 2.96
CA ALA A 66 8.00 -3.51 3.47
C ALA A 66 8.78 -2.40 4.17
N LYS A 67 9.84 -2.74 4.92
CA LYS A 67 10.67 -1.74 5.62
C LYS A 67 11.34 -0.76 4.64
N LYS A 68 11.89 -1.27 3.53
CA LYS A 68 12.57 -0.47 2.51
C LYS A 68 11.56 0.34 1.71
N LEU A 69 10.47 -0.29 1.28
CA LEU A 69 9.41 0.36 0.51
C LEU A 69 8.75 1.50 1.29
N LEU A 70 8.35 1.27 2.54
CA LEU A 70 7.72 2.31 3.36
C LEU A 70 8.65 3.52 3.62
N LYS A 71 9.98 3.30 3.57
CA LYS A 71 10.96 4.39 3.65
C LYS A 71 11.01 5.20 2.37
N SER A 72 10.92 4.56 1.20
CA SER A 72 10.95 5.24 -0.11
C SER A 72 9.64 5.94 -0.46
N THR A 73 8.53 5.55 0.16
CA THR A 73 7.22 6.19 -0.04
C THR A 73 6.98 7.42 0.84
N ARG A 74 7.97 7.80 1.68
CA ARG A 74 7.88 9.03 2.45
C ARG A 74 7.99 10.22 1.48
N GLY A 75 6.99 11.09 1.51
CA GLY A 75 6.99 12.37 0.81
C GLY A 75 7.84 13.40 1.52
#